data_AF-A0A2E4H8D7-F1
#
_entry.id   AF-A0A2E4H8D7-F1
#
_cell.length_a   1.000
_cell.length_b   1.000
_cell.length_c   1.000
_cell.angle_alpha   90.00
_cell.angle_beta   90.00
_cell.angle_gamma   90.00
#
_symmetry.space_group_name_H-M   'P 1'
#
loop_
_entity.id
_entity.type
_entity.pdbx_description
1 polymer ?
#
loop_
_entity_poly.entity_id
_entity_poly.type
_entity_poly.pdbx_seq_one_letter_code
_entity_poly.pdbx_strand_id
1 'polypeptide(L)'
;MTTNWTLYEAITILNGRRVRRHDLAVNLLNIAQDSAVIADASDYERQALEISRSHADKRWSVVGCANFVCIRERHRAMVLSFDRDFAQAQAEFGFAVLGAGAS
;
A
#
# COMPACT_ATOMS: atom_id res chain seq x y z
N MET A 1 0.60 6.00 -8.69
CA MET A 1 1.86 5.43 -8.17
C MET A 1 1.51 4.35 -7.17
N THR A 2 2.43 3.44 -6.91
CA THR A 2 2.34 2.45 -5.83
C THR A 2 3.73 2.17 -5.29
N THR A 3 3.86 1.36 -4.26
CA THR A 3 5.15 0.83 -3.82
C THR A 3 5.39 -0.57 -4.38
N ASN A 4 6.66 -0.96 -4.54
CA ASN A 4 7.02 -2.34 -4.91
C ASN A 4 6.45 -3.36 -3.92
N TRP A 5 6.42 -3.08 -2.61
CA TRP A 5 5.83 -3.97 -1.61
C TRP A 5 4.32 -4.17 -1.81
N THR A 6 3.55 -3.13 -2.12
CA THR A 6 2.12 -3.27 -2.47
C THR A 6 1.92 -4.11 -3.72
N LEU A 7 2.75 -3.90 -4.74
CA LEU A 7 2.71 -4.75 -5.94
C LEU A 7 3.03 -6.22 -5.59
N TYR A 8 4.06 -6.46 -4.78
CA TYR A 8 4.49 -7.79 -4.35
C TYR A 8 3.43 -8.49 -3.51
N GLU A 9 2.74 -7.77 -2.64
CA GLU A 9 1.62 -8.29 -1.87
C GLU A 9 0.47 -8.70 -2.80
N ALA A 10 0.09 -7.85 -3.75
CA ALA A 10 -0.99 -8.14 -4.70
C ALA A 10 -0.67 -9.36 -5.58
N ILE A 11 0.53 -9.46 -6.17
CA ILE A 11 0.92 -10.62 -6.98
C ILE A 11 1.00 -11.89 -6.11
N THR A 12 1.41 -11.78 -4.85
CA THR A 12 1.47 -12.92 -3.92
C THR A 12 0.07 -13.42 -3.58
N ILE A 13 -0.90 -12.52 -3.37
CA ILE A 13 -2.30 -12.88 -3.15
C ILE A 13 -2.87 -13.61 -4.38
N LEU A 14 -2.67 -13.07 -5.58
CA LEU A 14 -3.15 -13.66 -6.83
C LEU A 14 -2.53 -15.03 -7.09
N ASN A 15 -1.23 -15.18 -6.84
CA ASN A 15 -0.50 -16.42 -7.02
C ASN A 15 -0.71 -17.42 -5.86
N GLY A 16 -1.25 -16.95 -4.73
CA GLY A 16 -1.42 -17.72 -3.52
C GLY A 16 -2.44 -18.85 -3.65
N ARG A 17 -2.40 -19.80 -2.70
CA ARG A 17 -3.21 -21.04 -2.73
C ARG A 17 -4.72 -20.83 -2.81
N ARG A 18 -5.21 -19.65 -2.43
CA ARG A 18 -6.65 -19.31 -2.45
C ARG A 18 -7.11 -18.83 -3.81
N VAL A 19 -6.35 -17.96 -4.48
CA VAL A 19 -6.73 -17.39 -5.77
C VAL A 19 -6.22 -18.27 -6.92
N ARG A 20 -4.98 -18.75 -6.84
CA ARG A 20 -4.33 -19.64 -7.84
C ARG A 20 -4.39 -19.11 -9.28
N ARG A 21 -4.24 -17.80 -9.46
CA ARG A 21 -4.24 -17.13 -10.76
C ARG A 21 -2.88 -16.53 -11.05
N HIS A 22 -1.93 -17.42 -11.38
CA HIS A 22 -0.58 -17.02 -11.78
C HIS A 22 -0.61 -16.11 -13.02
N ASP A 23 -1.51 -16.39 -13.96
CA ASP A 23 -1.76 -15.58 -15.14
C ASP A 23 -2.15 -14.14 -14.80
N LEU A 24 -3.02 -13.95 -13.81
CA LEU A 24 -3.39 -12.61 -13.33
C LEU A 24 -2.24 -11.94 -12.57
N ALA A 25 -1.44 -12.69 -11.83
CA ALA A 25 -0.26 -12.15 -11.15
C ALA A 25 0.77 -11.59 -12.14
N VAL A 26 1.05 -12.33 -13.22
CA VAL A 26 1.96 -11.89 -14.30
C VAL A 26 1.35 -10.70 -15.05
N ASN A 27 0.06 -10.75 -15.38
CA ASN A 27 -0.60 -9.64 -16.07
C ASN A 27 -0.57 -8.35 -15.22
N LEU A 28 -0.84 -8.45 -13.92
CA LEU A 28 -0.75 -7.31 -13.00
C LEU A 28 0.67 -6.73 -12.94
N LEU A 29 1.70 -7.58 -12.89
CA LEU A 29 3.09 -7.14 -12.90
C LEU A 29 3.42 -6.36 -14.17
N ASN A 30 3.06 -6.89 -15.35
CA ASN A 30 3.30 -6.23 -16.63
C ASN A 30 2.60 -4.88 -16.71
N ILE A 31 1.30 -4.82 -16.36
CA ILE A 31 0.54 -3.57 -16.34
C ILE A 31 1.21 -2.55 -15.40
N ALA A 32 1.60 -2.96 -14.19
CA ALA A 32 2.21 -2.06 -13.23
C ALA A 32 3.56 -1.50 -13.72
N GLN A 33 4.38 -2.33 -14.37
CA GLN A 33 5.66 -1.91 -14.95
C GLN A 33 5.49 -0.92 -16.11
N ASP A 34 4.44 -1.09 -16.91
CA ASP A 34 4.18 -0.24 -18.07
C ASP A 34 3.46 1.07 -17.71
N SER A 35 2.59 1.05 -16.70
CA SER A 35 1.63 2.13 -16.47
C SER A 35 1.72 2.84 -15.11
N ALA A 36 2.55 2.36 -14.19
CA ALA A 36 2.64 2.93 -12.85
C ALA A 36 4.06 3.35 -12.46
N VAL A 37 4.16 4.51 -11.81
CA VAL A 37 5.36 4.84 -11.04
C VAL A 37 5.41 3.94 -9.82
N ILE A 38 6.45 3.11 -9.72
CA ILE A 38 6.71 2.20 -8.60
C ILE A 38 7.79 2.83 -7.72
N ALA A 39 7.42 3.25 -6.52
CA ALA A 39 8.37 3.68 -5.50
C ALA A 39 9.01 2.46 -4.83
N ASP A 40 10.31 2.55 -4.53
CA ASP A 40 10.97 1.52 -3.73
C ASP A 40 10.56 1.67 -2.26
N ALA A 41 9.90 0.66 -1.70
CA ALA A 41 9.48 0.66 -0.31
C ALA A 41 10.66 0.52 0.66
N SER A 42 11.81 0.02 0.20
CA SER A 42 13.01 -0.06 1.04
C SER A 42 13.48 1.31 1.51
N ASP A 43 13.19 2.39 0.76
CA ASP A 43 13.42 3.77 1.19
C ASP A 43 12.63 4.14 2.47
N TYR A 44 11.53 3.44 2.74
CA TYR A 44 10.59 3.74 3.82
C TYR A 44 10.57 2.69 4.93
N GLU A 45 11.33 1.60 4.80
CA GLU A 45 11.27 0.42 5.69
C GLU A 45 11.42 0.78 7.16
N ARG A 46 12.46 1.53 7.51
CA ARG A 46 12.74 1.91 8.91
C ARG A 46 11.54 2.64 9.54
N GLN A 47 11.01 3.64 8.85
CA GLN A 47 9.88 4.42 9.33
C GLN A 47 8.59 3.59 9.37
N ALA A 48 8.39 2.71 8.40
CA ALA A 48 7.24 1.81 8.37
C ALA A 48 7.23 0.87 9.59
N LEU A 49 8.39 0.32 9.97
CA LEU A 49 8.55 -0.52 11.16
C LEU A 49 8.36 0.27 12.46
N GLU A 50 8.82 1.52 12.50
CA GLU A 50 8.58 2.43 13.64
C GLU A 50 7.07 2.69 13.83
N ILE A 51 6.35 3.02 12.75
CA ILE A 51 4.89 3.24 12.77
C ILE A 51 4.17 1.96 13.20
N SER A 52 4.53 0.82 12.62
CA SER A 52 3.92 -0.47 12.98
C SER A 52 4.10 -0.79 14.46
N ARG A 53 5.29 -0.49 15.02
CA ARG A 53 5.58 -0.69 16.45
C ARG A 53 4.81 0.29 17.34
N SER A 54 4.70 1.56 16.95
CA SER A 54 4.04 2.59 17.77
C SER A 54 2.52 2.47 17.76
N HIS A 55 1.94 1.81 16.75
CA HIS A 55 0.51 1.59 16.58
C HIS A 55 0.10 0.16 16.93
N ALA A 56 0.57 -0.35 18.07
CA ALA A 56 0.32 -1.73 18.50
C ALA A 56 -1.18 -2.05 18.76
N ASP A 57 -2.03 -1.03 18.92
CA ASP A 57 -3.48 -1.16 19.01
C ASP A 57 -4.16 -1.32 17.63
N LYS A 58 -3.42 -1.08 16.54
CA LYS A 58 -3.90 -1.20 15.16
C LYS A 58 -3.50 -2.54 14.55
N ARG A 59 -4.24 -2.93 13.51
CA ARG A 59 -3.92 -4.11 12.68
C ARG A 59 -3.20 -3.75 11.39
N TRP A 60 -2.64 -2.54 11.32
CA TRP A 60 -1.98 -2.01 10.13
C TRP A 60 -0.85 -2.92 9.69
N SER A 61 -0.86 -3.31 8.41
CA SER A 61 0.25 -4.04 7.82
C SER A 61 1.49 -3.14 7.69
N VAL A 62 2.68 -3.74 7.71
CA VAL A 62 3.93 -3.02 7.45
C VAL A 62 3.93 -2.43 6.03
N VAL A 63 3.27 -3.10 5.07
CA VAL A 63 3.04 -2.58 3.71
C VAL A 63 2.18 -1.31 3.75
N GLY A 64 1.09 -1.29 4.53
CA GLY A 64 0.28 -0.10 4.76
C GLY A 64 1.09 1.04 5.37
N CYS A 65 1.89 0.74 6.40
CA CYS A 65 2.77 1.71 7.05
C CYS A 65 3.78 2.32 6.06
N ALA A 66 4.39 1.51 5.19
CA ALA A 66 5.30 2.00 4.14
C ALA A 66 4.57 2.91 3.14
N ASN A 67 3.31 2.63 2.82
CA ASN A 67 2.51 3.53 1.99
C ASN A 67 2.21 4.86 2.69
N PHE A 68 1.92 4.87 3.99
CA PHE A 68 1.71 6.13 4.72
C PHE A 68 2.95 7.04 4.68
N VAL A 69 4.14 6.47 4.86
CA VAL A 69 5.41 7.19 4.71
C VAL A 69 5.59 7.67 3.27
N CYS A 70 5.41 6.80 2.28
CA CYS A 70 5.53 7.16 0.87
C CYS A 70 4.59 8.32 0.48
N ILE A 71 3.35 8.31 0.95
CA ILE A 71 2.35 9.36 0.71
C ILE A 71 2.84 10.70 1.27
N ARG A 72 3.32 10.69 2.52
CA ARG A 72 3.84 11.87 3.21
C ARG A 72 5.07 12.45 2.50
N GLU A 73 6.09 11.62 2.24
CA GLU A 73 7.36 12.03 1.63
C GLU A 73 7.19 12.51 0.18
N ARG A 74 6.20 11.96 -0.54
CA ARG A 74 5.91 12.36 -1.92
C ARG A 74 4.84 13.46 -2.00
N HIS A 75 4.43 14.03 -0.86
CA HIS A 75 3.42 15.08 -0.74
C HIS A 75 2.13 14.78 -1.50
N ARG A 76 1.59 13.56 -1.33
CA ARG A 76 0.38 13.13 -2.02
C ARG A 76 -0.84 13.41 -1.17
N ALA A 77 -1.76 14.21 -1.71
CA ALA A 77 -2.98 14.60 -1.02
C ALA A 77 -4.07 13.52 -1.08
N MET A 78 -3.97 12.53 -1.98
CA MET A 78 -5.00 11.52 -2.20
C MET A 78 -4.41 10.13 -2.39
N VAL A 79 -5.09 9.11 -1.87
CA VAL A 79 -4.75 7.70 -2.04
C VAL A 79 -5.99 6.91 -2.47
N LEU A 80 -5.85 6.04 -3.47
CA LEU A 80 -6.90 5.07 -3.81
C LEU A 80 -6.71 3.82 -2.93
N SER A 81 -7.66 3.55 -2.04
CA SER A 81 -7.61 2.35 -1.20
C SER A 81 -9.01 1.87 -0.83
N PHE A 82 -9.16 0.56 -0.70
CA PHE A 82 -10.35 -0.10 -0.15
C PHE A 82 -10.10 -0.65 1.26
N ASP A 83 -8.89 -0.45 1.77
CA ASP A 83 -8.49 -0.90 3.10
C ASP A 83 -8.89 0.17 4.13
N ARG A 84 -9.59 -0.28 5.19
CA ARG A 84 -10.07 0.57 6.28
C ARG A 84 -8.91 1.18 7.08
N ASP A 85 -7.74 0.56 7.05
CA ASP A 85 -6.56 1.06 7.73
C ASP A 85 -6.12 2.43 7.19
N PHE A 86 -6.31 2.66 5.87
CA PHE A 86 -6.04 3.95 5.25
C PHE A 86 -7.03 5.03 5.71
N ALA A 87 -8.29 4.67 5.94
CA ALA A 87 -9.28 5.61 6.48
C ALA A 87 -8.95 6.02 7.92
N GLN A 88 -8.42 5.10 8.73
CA GLN A 88 -7.95 5.41 10.09
C GLN A 88 -6.72 6.32 10.08
N ALA A 89 -5.80 6.11 9.13
CA ALA A 89 -4.55 6.83 9.02
C ALA A 89 -4.67 8.22 8.37
N GLN A 90 -5.77 8.51 7.66
CA GLN A 90 -5.90 9.70 6.80
C GLN A 90 -5.61 11.02 7.52
N ALA A 91 -6.10 11.17 8.77
CA ALA A 91 -5.95 12.39 9.55
C ALA A 91 -4.52 12.55 10.09
N GLU A 92 -3.89 11.45 10.51
CA GLU A 92 -2.54 11.45 11.08
C GLU A 92 -1.48 11.72 10.02
N PHE A 93 -1.66 11.15 8.82
CA PHE A 93 -0.67 11.22 7.74
C PHE A 93 -0.99 12.25 6.65
N GLY A 94 -2.10 13.00 6.81
CA GLY A 94 -2.41 14.17 5.98
C GLY A 94 -2.79 13.84 4.54
N PHE A 95 -3.62 12.82 4.32
CA PHE A 95 -4.13 12.46 3.00
C PHE A 95 -5.64 12.19 3.02
N ALA A 96 -6.28 12.20 1.86
CA ALA A 96 -7.67 11.78 1.68
C ALA A 96 -7.74 10.42 0.98
N VAL A 97 -8.65 9.55 1.42
CA VAL A 97 -8.88 8.26 0.76
C VAL A 97 -9.95 8.41 -0.31
N LEU A 98 -9.63 8.02 -1.54
CA LEU A 98 -10.56 7.78 -2.63
C LEU A 98 -10.92 6.29 -2.61
N GLY A 99 -12.18 5.93 -2.38
CA GLY A 99 -12.62 4.53 -2.27
C GLY A 99 -13.86 4.35 -1.38
N ALA A 100 -14.23 3.09 -1.08
CA ALA A 100 -15.48 2.71 -0.39
C ALA A 100 -15.60 3.16 1.09
N GLY A 101 -14.76 4.10 1.53
CA GLY A 101 -14.80 4.73 2.86
C GLY A 101 -14.86 6.27 2.82
N ALA A 102 -15.00 6.89 1.64
CA ALA A 102 -15.30 8.32 1.53
C ALA A 102 -16.80 8.53 1.78
N SER A 103 -17.20 8.56 3.05
CA SER A 103 -18.52 9.01 3.52
C SER A 103 -18.33 10.12 4.53
#